data_AF-A0A0C1S2K2-F1
#
_entry.id   AF-A0A0C1S2K2-F1
#
_cell.length_a   1.000
_cell.length_b   1.000
_cell.length_c   1.000
_cell.angle_alpha   90.00
_cell.angle_beta   90.00
_cell.angle_gamma   90.00
#
_symmetry.space_group_name_H-M   'P 1'
#
loop_
_entity.id
_entity.type
_entity.pdbx_description
1 polymer ?
#
loop_
_entity_poly.entity_id
_entity_poly.type
_entity_poly.pdbx_seq_one_letter_code
_entity_poly.pdbx_strand_id
1 'polypeptide(L)'
;KEEFAKIKREIALPNLNPDEFLKLNRQIETSKLKLVEIEKSEKKKIEYQTTLNNKVSELNNLWHEEYKILEKEVSRINEYENSLSISVEYKGRKDIFDAKLREIFKGTGIRGATYDSITSQYKDFIEIYRNTENLNSSLNISENLLAEYKKRFYENLLDLLTFRVDDKFTIKYNDKPLKDHSLGQRATALILFLLAQKETDVLIIDQPEDDLDNQTIYEDVIKEIKSLKGKMQFVFATHNANIPVLGDSEKIISCKYSESKIEVHDGTIDNPSTQKEIVTIMEGGEEAFNRRKNIYELWSLKK
;
A
#
# COMPACT_ATOMS: atom_id res chain seq x y z
N LYS A 1 7.33 32.96 -74.23
CA LYS A 1 8.76 32.56 -74.37
C LYS A 1 9.58 33.61 -75.14
N GLU A 2 9.07 34.20 -76.22
CA GLU A 2 9.79 35.24 -76.99
C GLU A 2 9.91 36.61 -76.29
N GLU A 3 8.88 37.08 -75.57
CA GLU A 3 8.96 38.34 -74.81
C GLU A 3 10.02 38.31 -73.69
N PHE A 4 10.19 37.15 -73.06
CA PHE A 4 11.17 36.96 -71.97
C PHE A 4 12.61 36.98 -72.48
N ALA A 5 12.85 36.49 -73.70
CA ALA A 5 14.18 36.52 -74.33
C ALA A 5 14.60 37.96 -74.71
N LYS A 6 13.63 38.83 -75.00
CA LYS A 6 13.85 40.27 -75.24
C LYS A 6 14.29 41.00 -73.97
N ILE A 7 13.59 40.79 -72.86
CA ILE A 7 13.89 41.42 -71.56
C ILE A 7 15.27 40.96 -71.02
N LYS A 8 15.66 39.70 -71.28
CA LYS A 8 16.98 39.18 -70.88
C LYS A 8 18.15 39.86 -71.62
N ARG A 9 17.92 40.35 -72.85
CA ARG A 9 18.94 41.09 -73.61
C ARG A 9 19.07 42.55 -73.17
N GLU A 10 18.00 43.18 -72.67
CA GLU A 10 18.03 44.58 -72.21
C GLU A 10 18.71 44.77 -70.84
N ILE A 11 18.68 43.75 -69.97
CA ILE A 11 19.09 43.93 -68.56
C ILE A 11 20.56 43.61 -68.28
N ALA A 12 21.31 43.01 -69.22
CA ALA A 12 22.78 42.80 -69.14
C ALA A 12 23.33 42.42 -67.74
N LEU A 13 22.65 41.53 -67.01
CA LEU A 13 23.12 41.00 -65.74
C LEU A 13 23.71 39.59 -65.97
N PRO A 14 25.01 39.34 -65.70
CA PRO A 14 25.69 38.10 -66.11
C PRO A 14 25.15 36.82 -65.46
N ASN A 15 24.41 36.92 -64.34
CA ASN A 15 24.19 35.79 -63.43
C ASN A 15 22.72 35.45 -63.15
N LEU A 16 21.74 35.96 -63.91
CA LEU A 16 20.32 35.60 -63.67
C LEU A 16 19.92 34.33 -64.46
N ASN A 17 19.80 33.20 -63.76
CA ASN A 17 19.29 31.94 -64.30
C ASN A 17 17.77 31.78 -64.02
N PRO A 18 16.88 31.95 -65.02
CA PRO A 18 15.44 31.91 -64.82
C PRO A 18 14.89 30.54 -64.39
N ASP A 19 15.55 29.44 -64.78
CA ASP A 19 15.14 28.09 -64.38
C ASP A 19 15.46 27.83 -62.90
N GLU A 20 16.54 28.44 -62.39
CA GLU A 20 16.90 28.42 -60.98
C GLU A 20 15.91 29.23 -60.15
N PHE A 21 15.48 30.39 -60.64
CA PHE A 21 14.41 31.19 -60.02
C PHE A 21 13.09 30.41 -59.92
N LEU A 22 12.69 29.71 -60.99
CA LEU A 22 11.49 28.86 -60.98
C LEU A 22 11.62 27.67 -60.01
N LYS A 23 12.81 27.04 -59.93
CA LYS A 23 13.09 25.93 -59.01
C LYS A 23 13.05 26.40 -57.54
N LEU A 24 13.68 27.53 -57.24
CA LEU A 24 13.66 28.15 -55.90
C LEU A 24 12.24 28.56 -55.50
N ASN A 25 11.45 29.16 -56.40
CA ASN A 25 10.05 29.50 -56.12
C ASN A 25 9.19 28.26 -55.85
N ARG A 26 9.38 27.17 -56.61
CA ARG A 26 8.70 25.90 -56.31
C ARG A 26 9.10 25.33 -54.95
N GLN A 27 10.39 25.41 -54.59
CA GLN A 27 10.86 25.01 -53.26
C GLN A 27 10.24 25.88 -52.15
N ILE A 28 10.15 27.19 -52.35
CA ILE A 28 9.51 28.12 -51.41
C ILE A 28 8.03 27.77 -51.23
N GLU A 29 7.27 27.60 -52.31
CA GLU A 29 5.86 27.21 -52.26
C GLU A 29 5.67 25.86 -51.54
N THR A 30 6.50 24.87 -51.87
CA THR A 30 6.45 23.55 -51.22
C THR A 30 6.78 23.65 -49.73
N SER A 31 7.79 24.42 -49.36
CA SER A 31 8.17 24.64 -47.95
C SER A 31 7.10 25.40 -47.18
N LYS A 32 6.43 26.39 -47.80
CA LYS A 32 5.29 27.11 -47.18
C LYS A 32 4.13 26.16 -46.90
N LEU A 33 3.78 25.28 -47.84
CA LEU A 33 2.73 24.28 -47.62
C LEU A 33 3.09 23.32 -46.48
N LYS A 34 4.34 22.86 -46.41
CA LYS A 34 4.84 22.03 -45.30
C LYS A 34 4.78 22.76 -43.96
N LEU A 35 5.11 24.05 -43.90
CA LEU A 35 5.00 24.85 -42.68
C LEU A 35 3.55 24.90 -42.19
N VAL A 36 2.58 25.15 -43.07
CA VAL A 36 1.16 25.16 -42.71
C VAL A 36 0.69 23.79 -42.17
N GLU A 37 1.20 22.69 -42.74
CA GLU A 37 0.89 21.34 -42.27
C GLU A 37 1.51 21.03 -40.89
N ILE A 38 2.75 21.47 -40.67
CA ILE A 38 3.43 21.38 -39.37
C ILE A 38 2.66 22.19 -38.32
N GLU A 39 2.29 23.44 -38.60
CA GLU A 39 1.52 24.29 -37.69
C GLU A 39 0.17 23.66 -37.31
N LYS A 40 -0.53 23.04 -38.27
CA LYS A 40 -1.77 22.30 -37.99
C LYS A 40 -1.52 21.08 -37.09
N SER A 41 -0.43 20.37 -37.31
CA SER A 41 -0.05 19.19 -36.52
C SER A 41 0.38 19.57 -35.11
N GLU A 42 1.08 20.69 -34.94
CA GLU A 42 1.45 21.24 -33.63
C GLU A 42 0.22 21.65 -32.82
N LYS A 43 -0.76 22.34 -33.45
CA LYS A 43 -2.03 22.69 -32.79
C LYS A 43 -2.77 21.45 -32.27
N LYS A 44 -2.90 20.42 -33.11
CA LYS A 44 -3.54 19.15 -32.71
C LYS A 44 -2.77 18.46 -31.59
N LYS A 45 -1.43 18.47 -31.65
CA LYS A 45 -0.58 17.91 -30.59
C LYS A 45 -0.85 18.59 -29.25
N ILE A 46 -0.91 19.92 -29.23
CA ILE A 46 -1.22 20.69 -28.01
C ILE A 46 -2.61 20.30 -27.49
N GLU A 47 -3.62 20.26 -28.36
CA GLU A 47 -4.99 19.87 -27.98
C GLU A 47 -5.06 18.46 -27.36
N TYR A 48 -4.39 17.48 -27.98
CA TYR A 48 -4.33 16.12 -27.44
C TYR A 48 -3.54 16.05 -26.13
N GLN A 49 -2.45 16.80 -25.99
CA GLN A 49 -1.71 16.90 -24.72
C GLN A 49 -2.55 17.51 -23.61
N THR A 50 -3.32 18.57 -23.90
CA THR A 50 -4.25 19.16 -22.93
C THR A 50 -5.33 18.16 -22.53
N THR A 51 -5.92 17.47 -23.50
CA THR A 51 -6.95 16.45 -23.26
C THR A 51 -6.42 15.30 -22.41
N LEU A 52 -5.23 14.79 -22.74
CA LEU A 52 -4.57 13.74 -21.97
C LEU A 52 -4.29 14.19 -20.53
N ASN A 53 -3.72 15.38 -20.35
CA ASN A 53 -3.46 15.94 -19.01
C ASN A 53 -4.74 16.07 -18.17
N ASN A 54 -5.85 16.48 -18.79
CA ASN A 54 -7.15 16.55 -18.10
C ASN A 54 -7.61 15.15 -17.68
N LYS A 55 -7.57 14.16 -18.58
CA LYS A 55 -7.98 12.78 -18.25
C LYS A 55 -7.10 12.10 -17.23
N VAL A 56 -5.79 12.33 -17.27
CA VAL A 56 -4.85 11.84 -16.27
C VAL A 56 -5.10 12.51 -14.90
N SER A 57 -5.51 13.78 -14.89
CA SER A 57 -5.89 14.47 -13.66
C SER A 57 -7.19 13.92 -13.08
N GLU A 58 -8.20 13.66 -13.92
CA GLU A 58 -9.44 12.98 -13.50
C GLU A 58 -9.12 11.60 -12.90
N LEU A 59 -8.29 10.78 -13.56
CA LEU A 59 -7.87 9.48 -13.05
C LEU A 59 -7.16 9.58 -11.70
N ASN A 60 -6.21 10.52 -11.57
CA ASN A 60 -5.49 10.72 -10.31
C ASN A 60 -6.40 11.20 -9.18
N ASN A 61 -7.46 11.95 -9.50
CA ASN A 61 -8.45 12.36 -8.51
C ASN A 61 -9.27 11.16 -8.01
N LEU A 62 -9.68 10.24 -8.90
CA LEU A 62 -10.37 9.01 -8.51
C LEU A 62 -9.50 8.16 -7.57
N TRP A 63 -8.21 8.01 -7.87
CA TRP A 63 -7.27 7.31 -6.97
C TRP A 63 -7.15 8.01 -5.61
N HIS A 64 -7.17 9.34 -5.59
CA HIS A 64 -7.10 10.09 -4.35
C HIS A 64 -8.40 10.01 -3.53
N GLU A 65 -9.57 9.94 -4.18
CA GLU A 65 -10.86 9.68 -3.51
C GLU A 65 -10.87 8.31 -2.85
N GLU A 66 -10.39 7.28 -3.54
CA GLU A 66 -10.21 5.95 -2.96
C GLU A 66 -9.25 5.97 -1.75
N TYR A 67 -8.12 6.65 -1.87
CA TYR A 67 -7.19 6.84 -0.76
C TYR A 67 -7.84 7.53 0.45
N LYS A 68 -8.71 8.53 0.24
CA LYS A 68 -9.43 9.19 1.35
C LYS A 68 -10.37 8.25 2.09
N ILE A 69 -10.98 7.29 1.39
CA ILE A 69 -11.80 6.26 2.02
C ILE A 69 -10.90 5.39 2.92
N LEU A 70 -9.75 4.97 2.42
CA LEU A 70 -8.78 4.18 3.18
C LEU A 70 -8.23 4.95 4.40
N GLU A 71 -7.88 6.23 4.23
CA GLU A 71 -7.38 7.11 5.30
C GLU A 71 -8.42 7.29 6.42
N LYS A 72 -9.70 7.39 6.06
CA LYS A 72 -10.80 7.45 7.03
C LYS A 72 -10.93 6.14 7.82
N GLU A 73 -10.85 4.99 7.16
CA GLU A 73 -10.90 3.69 7.85
C GLU A 73 -9.70 3.47 8.76
N VAL A 74 -8.49 3.85 8.31
CA VAL A 74 -7.28 3.80 9.14
C VAL A 74 -7.43 4.71 10.37
N SER A 75 -7.99 5.91 10.20
CA SER A 75 -8.27 6.82 11.31
C SER A 75 -9.27 6.21 12.31
N ARG A 76 -10.35 5.60 11.80
CA ARG A 76 -11.35 4.90 12.63
C ARG A 76 -10.73 3.76 13.45
N ILE A 77 -9.79 3.01 12.87
CA ILE A 77 -9.10 1.92 13.58
C ILE A 77 -8.21 2.49 14.69
N ASN A 78 -7.49 3.58 14.41
CA ASN A 78 -6.60 4.23 15.38
C ASN A 78 -7.33 5.01 16.49
N GLU A 79 -8.64 5.30 16.36
CA GLU A 79 -9.44 5.86 17.46
C GLU A 79 -9.52 4.92 18.67
N TYR A 80 -9.30 3.61 18.44
CA TYR A 80 -9.10 2.67 19.53
C TYR A 80 -7.69 2.83 20.09
N GLU A 81 -7.59 3.43 21.27
CA GLU A 81 -6.35 3.47 22.04
C GLU A 81 -5.98 2.06 22.52
N ASN A 82 -5.38 1.28 21.62
CA ASN A 82 -4.73 0.01 21.95
C ASN A 82 -3.28 0.05 21.48
N SER A 83 -2.55 -1.05 21.70
CA SER A 83 -1.14 -1.17 21.33
C SER A 83 -0.89 -1.26 19.81
N LEU A 84 -1.95 -1.25 18.98
CA LEU A 84 -1.90 -1.30 17.52
C LEU A 84 -2.11 0.09 16.91
N SER A 85 -1.26 0.47 15.95
CA SER A 85 -1.51 1.64 15.10
C SER A 85 -1.26 1.33 13.63
N ILE A 86 -2.10 1.87 12.77
CA ILE A 86 -2.01 1.70 11.32
C ILE A 86 -1.77 3.06 10.69
N SER A 87 -0.87 3.14 9.72
CA SER A 87 -0.71 4.32 8.87
C SER A 87 -0.75 3.90 7.41
N VAL A 88 -1.35 4.72 6.57
CA VAL A 88 -1.37 4.56 5.12
C VAL A 88 -0.65 5.75 4.47
N GLU A 89 0.23 5.47 3.50
CA GLU A 89 0.93 6.48 2.72
C GLU A 89 0.45 6.42 1.27
N TYR A 90 -0.15 7.52 0.78
CA TYR A 90 -0.64 7.62 -0.60
C TYR A 90 0.49 7.39 -1.60
N LYS A 91 0.32 6.39 -2.48
CA LYS A 91 1.33 5.97 -3.48
C LYS A 91 2.69 5.64 -2.84
N GLY A 92 2.67 5.06 -1.64
CA GLY A 92 3.86 4.80 -0.84
C GLY A 92 4.64 3.54 -1.22
N ARG A 93 4.11 2.64 -2.07
CA ARG A 93 4.78 1.38 -2.48
C ARG A 93 5.87 1.62 -3.52
N LYS A 94 6.96 2.25 -3.08
CA LYS A 94 8.15 2.54 -3.89
C LYS A 94 8.79 1.29 -4.49
N ASP A 95 8.66 0.15 -3.83
CA ASP A 95 9.13 -1.15 -4.32
C ASP A 95 8.38 -1.61 -5.57
N ILE A 96 7.06 -1.42 -5.62
CA ILE A 96 6.24 -1.71 -6.80
C ILE A 96 6.55 -0.72 -7.92
N PHE A 97 6.71 0.56 -7.57
CA PHE A 97 7.08 1.59 -8.54
C PHE A 97 8.46 1.34 -9.18
N ASP A 98 9.47 1.02 -8.36
CA ASP A 98 10.81 0.65 -8.82
C ASP A 98 10.80 -0.61 -9.69
N ALA A 99 10.04 -1.63 -9.31
CA ALA A 99 9.89 -2.85 -10.10
C ALA A 99 9.34 -2.55 -11.50
N LYS A 100 8.28 -1.75 -11.60
CA LYS A 100 7.68 -1.35 -12.89
C LYS A 100 8.64 -0.50 -13.73
N LEU A 101 9.39 0.41 -13.11
CA LEU A 101 10.44 1.17 -13.78
C LEU A 101 11.51 0.22 -14.37
N ARG A 102 12.03 -0.71 -13.59
CA ARG A 102 13.08 -1.64 -14.05
C ARG A 102 12.57 -2.59 -15.14
N GLU A 103 11.30 -2.97 -15.10
CA GLU A 103 10.65 -3.77 -16.13
C GLU A 103 10.65 -3.04 -17.49
N ILE A 104 10.10 -1.82 -17.53
CA ILE A 104 9.90 -1.05 -18.77
C ILE A 104 11.23 -0.57 -19.36
N PHE A 105 12.15 -0.13 -18.50
CA PHE A 105 13.44 0.43 -18.90
C PHE A 105 14.55 -0.61 -18.95
N LYS A 106 14.23 -1.91 -18.90
CA LYS A 106 15.21 -2.98 -19.04
C LYS A 106 15.95 -2.90 -20.38
N GLY A 107 17.29 -2.97 -20.32
CA GLY A 107 18.16 -2.95 -21.49
C GLY A 107 18.51 -1.56 -22.03
N THR A 108 18.06 -0.48 -21.38
CA THR A 108 18.39 0.91 -21.76
C THR A 108 19.76 1.37 -21.23
N GLY A 109 20.42 0.58 -20.39
CA GLY A 109 21.69 0.94 -19.75
C GLY A 109 21.56 1.85 -18.52
N ILE A 110 20.33 2.15 -18.08
CA ILE A 110 20.05 2.90 -16.84
C ILE A 110 20.54 2.08 -15.63
N ARG A 111 21.30 2.74 -14.76
CA ARG A 111 21.90 2.14 -13.56
C ARG A 111 20.94 2.16 -12.38
N GLY A 112 21.17 1.27 -11.41
CA GLY A 112 20.41 1.20 -10.16
C GLY A 112 20.21 2.56 -9.47
N ALA A 113 21.29 3.31 -9.27
CA ALA A 113 21.26 4.61 -8.63
C ALA A 113 20.33 5.63 -9.31
N THR A 114 20.13 5.54 -10.64
CA THR A 114 19.21 6.42 -11.35
C THR A 114 17.75 6.08 -11.03
N TYR A 115 17.42 4.79 -10.93
CA TYR A 115 16.09 4.37 -10.49
C TYR A 115 15.81 4.81 -9.04
N ASP A 116 16.81 4.72 -8.17
CA ASP A 116 16.70 5.17 -6.78
C ASP A 116 16.46 6.69 -6.71
N SER A 117 17.13 7.49 -7.56
CA SER A 117 16.86 8.92 -7.68
C SER A 117 15.44 9.22 -8.17
N ILE A 118 14.97 8.50 -9.21
CA ILE A 118 13.61 8.67 -9.75
C ILE A 118 12.56 8.38 -8.67
N THR A 119 12.68 7.24 -7.99
CA THR A 119 11.71 6.79 -6.96
C THR A 119 11.79 7.61 -5.65
N SER A 120 12.87 8.37 -5.47
CA SER A 120 13.01 9.32 -4.36
C SER A 120 12.32 10.66 -4.65
N GLN A 121 12.36 11.11 -5.91
CA GLN A 121 11.86 12.42 -6.32
C GLN A 121 10.39 12.40 -6.77
N TYR A 122 9.96 11.31 -7.39
CA TYR A 122 8.62 11.16 -7.95
C TYR A 122 7.86 10.06 -7.23
N LYS A 123 6.56 10.27 -7.04
CA LYS A 123 5.67 9.26 -6.46
C LYS A 123 5.08 8.31 -7.50
N ASP A 124 4.98 8.73 -8.75
CA ASP A 124 4.40 7.95 -9.84
C ASP A 124 4.88 8.41 -11.23
N PHE A 125 4.34 7.77 -12.28
CA PHE A 125 4.61 8.12 -13.67
C PHE A 125 3.91 9.39 -14.16
N ILE A 126 2.83 9.83 -13.51
CA ILE A 126 2.10 11.05 -13.87
C ILE A 126 2.95 12.28 -13.53
N GLU A 127 3.60 12.29 -12.36
CA GLU A 127 4.53 13.34 -11.95
C GLU A 127 5.75 13.39 -12.87
N ILE A 128 6.29 12.22 -13.27
CA ILE A 128 7.37 12.14 -14.26
C ILE A 128 6.94 12.74 -15.60
N TYR A 129 5.75 12.36 -16.09
CA TYR A 129 5.22 12.85 -17.36
C TYR A 129 5.08 14.38 -17.35
N ARG A 130 4.53 14.94 -16.27
CA ARG A 130 4.39 16.39 -16.09
C ARG A 130 5.72 17.12 -16.00
N ASN A 131 6.78 16.45 -15.55
CA ASN A 131 8.12 17.03 -15.36
C ASN A 131 9.17 16.52 -16.37
N THR A 132 8.73 15.99 -17.52
CA THR A 132 9.62 15.37 -18.51
C THR A 132 10.66 16.35 -19.09
N GLU A 133 10.37 17.65 -19.11
CA GLU A 133 11.31 18.68 -19.59
C GLU A 133 12.48 18.93 -18.61
N ASN A 134 12.25 18.87 -17.29
CA ASN A 134 13.31 19.09 -16.28
C ASN A 134 13.90 17.78 -15.72
N LEU A 135 13.65 16.66 -16.40
CA LEU A 135 14.13 15.35 -15.96
C LEU A 135 15.67 15.28 -15.99
N ASN A 136 16.31 15.96 -16.94
CA ASN A 136 17.77 15.95 -17.10
C ASN A 136 18.49 16.56 -15.90
N SER A 137 18.07 17.77 -15.50
CA SER A 137 18.61 18.49 -14.34
C SER A 137 18.38 17.75 -13.03
N SER A 138 17.33 16.92 -12.99
CA SER A 138 16.93 16.17 -11.80
C SER A 138 17.74 14.89 -11.60
N LEU A 139 18.11 14.21 -12.69
CA LEU A 139 18.67 12.86 -12.64
C LEU A 139 20.16 12.76 -13.00
N ASN A 140 20.79 13.86 -13.44
CA ASN A 140 22.22 13.91 -13.83
C ASN A 140 22.63 12.78 -14.80
N ILE A 141 21.77 12.48 -15.77
CA ILE A 141 22.02 11.44 -16.79
C ILE A 141 22.56 12.06 -18.08
N SER A 142 23.24 11.26 -18.91
CA SER A 142 23.70 11.74 -20.22
C SER A 142 22.54 12.01 -21.16
N GLU A 143 22.71 12.93 -22.11
CA GLU A 143 21.66 13.27 -23.09
C GLU A 143 21.21 12.05 -23.91
N ASN A 144 22.14 11.17 -24.28
CA ASN A 144 21.82 9.94 -25.02
C ASN A 144 20.93 8.99 -24.20
N LEU A 145 21.21 8.86 -22.89
CA LEU A 145 20.41 8.01 -22.01
C LEU A 145 19.02 8.62 -21.76
N LEU A 146 18.96 9.95 -21.63
CA LEU A 146 17.70 10.68 -21.52
C LEU A 146 16.83 10.52 -22.78
N ALA A 147 17.43 10.56 -23.97
CA ALA A 147 16.72 10.36 -25.22
C ALA A 147 16.11 8.95 -25.31
N GLU A 148 16.88 7.92 -24.96
CA GLU A 148 16.40 6.53 -24.91
C GLU A 148 15.31 6.35 -23.83
N TYR A 149 15.47 6.99 -22.67
CA TYR A 149 14.44 7.02 -21.63
C TYR A 149 13.15 7.66 -22.14
N LYS A 150 13.21 8.87 -22.70
CA LYS A 150 12.04 9.57 -23.23
C LYS A 150 11.36 8.72 -24.30
N LYS A 151 12.12 8.14 -25.22
CA LYS A 151 11.60 7.25 -26.26
C LYS A 151 10.83 6.08 -25.66
N ARG A 152 11.44 5.30 -24.78
CA ARG A 152 10.81 4.16 -24.08
C ARG A 152 9.58 4.59 -23.26
N PHE A 153 9.64 5.74 -22.61
CA PHE A 153 8.52 6.28 -21.83
C PHE A 153 7.32 6.58 -22.74
N TYR A 154 7.54 7.26 -23.87
CA TYR A 154 6.47 7.59 -24.82
C TYR A 154 5.94 6.35 -25.58
N GLU A 155 6.77 5.34 -25.83
CA GLU A 155 6.34 4.04 -26.38
C GLU A 155 5.41 3.28 -25.43
N ASN A 156 5.58 3.45 -24.12
CA ASN A 156 4.79 2.78 -23.07
C ASN A 156 3.83 3.74 -22.35
N LEU A 157 3.51 4.89 -22.95
CA LEU A 157 2.84 6.00 -22.27
C LEU A 157 1.50 5.60 -21.62
N LEU A 158 0.69 4.81 -22.33
CA LEU A 158 -0.61 4.35 -21.83
C LEU A 158 -0.46 3.50 -20.56
N ASP A 159 0.42 2.48 -20.60
CA ASP A 159 0.68 1.59 -19.48
C ASP A 159 1.22 2.38 -18.29
N LEU A 160 2.21 3.24 -18.50
CA LEU A 160 2.81 4.05 -17.45
C LEU A 160 1.82 5.02 -16.79
N LEU A 161 1.01 5.74 -17.57
CA LEU A 161 0.06 6.72 -17.02
C LEU A 161 -1.16 6.10 -16.36
N THR A 162 -1.50 4.85 -16.69
CA THR A 162 -2.61 4.11 -16.07
C THR A 162 -2.14 3.18 -14.95
N PHE A 163 -0.84 3.00 -14.79
CA PHE A 163 -0.26 2.26 -13.67
C PHE A 163 -0.38 3.05 -12.37
N ARG A 164 -1.22 2.56 -11.46
CA ARG A 164 -1.31 3.09 -10.10
C ARG A 164 -0.20 2.49 -9.24
N VAL A 165 0.57 3.36 -8.59
CA VAL A 165 1.44 2.95 -7.48
C VAL A 165 0.56 2.74 -6.25
N ASP A 166 0.61 1.54 -5.69
CA ASP A 166 -0.22 1.18 -4.54
C ASP A 166 0.12 2.01 -3.29
N ASP A 167 -0.88 2.15 -2.43
CA ASP A 167 -0.73 2.77 -1.12
C ASP A 167 0.05 1.85 -0.17
N LYS A 168 0.87 2.44 0.71
CA LYS A 168 1.70 1.68 1.63
C LYS A 168 1.09 1.68 3.02
N PHE A 169 0.62 0.52 3.44
CA PHE A 169 0.20 0.28 4.82
C PHE A 169 1.41 -0.04 5.69
N THR A 170 1.50 0.62 6.83
CA THR A 170 2.44 0.28 7.90
C THR A 170 1.64 0.03 9.16
N ILE A 171 1.67 -1.20 9.64
CA ILE A 171 1.07 -1.60 10.90
C ILE A 171 2.17 -1.66 11.95
N LYS A 172 1.95 -0.97 13.06
CA LYS A 172 2.84 -0.93 14.21
C LYS A 172 2.15 -1.55 15.41
N TYR A 173 2.95 -2.24 16.21
CA TYR A 173 2.59 -2.75 17.52
C TYR A 173 3.57 -2.17 18.53
N ASN A 174 3.11 -1.51 19.59
CA ASN A 174 3.97 -0.81 20.55
C ASN A 174 5.03 0.06 19.85
N ASP A 175 4.58 0.92 18.93
CA ASP A 175 5.37 1.85 18.11
C ASP A 175 6.39 1.26 17.13
N LYS A 176 6.48 -0.08 17.02
CA LYS A 176 7.41 -0.77 16.13
C LYS A 176 6.68 -1.48 14.99
N PRO A 177 7.22 -1.51 13.77
CA PRO A 177 6.60 -2.23 12.66
C PRO A 177 6.41 -3.73 12.97
N LEU A 178 5.26 -4.31 12.60
CA LEU A 178 4.97 -5.75 12.83
C LEU A 178 6.07 -6.71 12.36
N LYS A 179 6.72 -6.39 11.24
CA LYS A 179 7.84 -7.18 10.70
C LYS A 179 9.03 -7.30 11.66
N ASP A 180 9.17 -6.40 12.63
CA ASP A 180 10.30 -6.38 13.57
C ASP A 180 9.95 -7.10 14.90
N HIS A 181 8.73 -7.64 15.01
CA HIS A 181 8.23 -8.38 16.17
C HIS A 181 8.37 -9.89 16.04
N SER A 182 8.33 -10.58 17.19
CA SER A 182 8.25 -12.04 17.26
C SER A 182 6.95 -12.56 16.66
N LEU A 183 6.89 -13.87 16.38
CA LEU A 183 5.68 -14.52 15.86
C LEU A 183 4.47 -14.27 16.78
N GLY A 184 4.66 -14.45 18.10
CA GLY A 184 3.64 -14.19 19.11
C GLY A 184 3.09 -12.77 19.08
N GLN A 185 3.97 -11.77 19.10
CA GLN A 185 3.56 -10.36 19.07
C GLN A 185 2.82 -9.99 17.77
N ARG A 186 3.15 -10.63 16.64
CA ARG A 186 2.38 -10.47 15.39
C ARG A 186 0.99 -11.10 15.51
N ALA A 187 0.87 -12.25 16.16
CA ALA A 187 -0.42 -12.88 16.43
C ALA A 187 -1.29 -11.99 17.34
N THR A 188 -0.71 -11.38 18.38
CA THR A 188 -1.41 -10.41 19.24
C THR A 188 -1.95 -9.24 18.44
N ALA A 189 -1.10 -8.64 17.61
CA ALA A 189 -1.49 -7.50 16.81
C ALA A 189 -2.63 -7.82 15.84
N LEU A 190 -2.67 -9.04 15.30
CA LEU A 190 -3.76 -9.51 14.46
C LEU A 190 -5.06 -9.65 15.27
N ILE A 191 -5.00 -10.20 16.48
CA ILE A 191 -6.16 -10.29 17.38
C ILE A 191 -6.67 -8.89 17.69
N LEU A 192 -5.80 -7.96 18.10
CA LEU A 192 -6.19 -6.56 18.37
C LEU A 192 -6.78 -5.87 17.15
N PHE A 193 -6.26 -6.15 15.96
CA PHE A 193 -6.82 -5.65 14.71
C PHE A 193 -8.25 -6.14 14.47
N LEU A 194 -8.51 -7.44 14.71
CA LEU A 194 -9.85 -8.02 14.60
C LEU A 194 -10.80 -7.42 15.65
N LEU A 195 -10.33 -7.22 16.88
CA LEU A 195 -11.08 -6.60 17.98
C LEU A 195 -11.46 -5.14 17.68
N ALA A 196 -10.64 -4.41 16.93
CA ALA A 196 -10.95 -3.04 16.50
C ALA A 196 -12.04 -2.95 15.40
N GLN A 197 -12.46 -4.08 14.80
CA GLN A 197 -13.49 -4.09 13.76
C GLN A 197 -14.90 -4.10 14.37
N LYS A 198 -15.56 -2.93 14.37
CA LYS A 198 -16.91 -2.76 14.94
C LYS A 198 -18.05 -3.44 14.16
N GLU A 199 -17.79 -3.93 12.95
CA GLU A 199 -18.82 -4.58 12.12
C GLU A 199 -18.98 -6.07 12.41
N THR A 200 -18.17 -6.61 13.32
CA THR A 200 -18.18 -8.02 13.67
C THR A 200 -18.94 -8.21 14.99
N ASP A 201 -20.12 -8.83 14.92
CA ASP A 201 -20.92 -9.13 16.12
C ASP A 201 -20.40 -10.35 16.89
N VAL A 202 -19.73 -11.29 16.21
CA VAL A 202 -19.24 -12.56 16.79
C VAL A 202 -17.81 -12.84 16.34
N LEU A 203 -16.91 -13.06 17.30
CA LEU A 203 -15.53 -13.49 17.07
C LEU A 203 -15.30 -14.87 17.65
N ILE A 204 -14.86 -15.81 16.80
CA ILE A 204 -14.53 -17.18 17.19
C ILE A 204 -13.03 -17.37 17.00
N ILE A 205 -12.30 -17.70 18.07
CA ILE A 205 -10.86 -17.93 18.01
C ILE A 205 -10.54 -19.27 18.67
N ASP A 206 -9.87 -20.13 17.91
CA ASP A 206 -9.30 -21.38 18.40
C ASP A 206 -7.85 -21.14 18.80
N GLN A 207 -7.49 -21.56 20.02
CA GLN A 207 -6.19 -21.39 20.65
C GLN A 207 -5.62 -19.96 20.51
N PRO A 208 -6.34 -18.91 20.98
CA PRO A 208 -5.83 -17.54 20.96
C PRO A 208 -4.48 -17.37 21.68
N GLU A 209 -4.14 -18.28 22.60
CA GLU A 209 -2.88 -18.30 23.36
C GLU A 209 -1.67 -18.87 22.60
N ASP A 210 -1.85 -19.53 21.46
CA ASP A 210 -0.74 -20.12 20.74
C ASP A 210 0.22 -19.00 20.29
N ASP A 211 1.52 -19.24 20.51
CA ASP A 211 2.62 -18.27 20.32
C ASP A 211 2.58 -17.03 21.24
N LEU A 212 1.58 -16.86 22.12
CA LEU A 212 1.50 -15.74 23.07
C LEU A 212 2.02 -16.10 24.46
N ASP A 213 2.75 -15.19 25.09
CA ASP A 213 3.04 -15.30 26.52
C ASP A 213 1.87 -14.80 27.38
N ASN A 214 1.79 -15.29 28.62
CA ASN A 214 0.70 -14.96 29.55
C ASN A 214 0.60 -13.47 29.88
N GLN A 215 1.70 -12.72 29.81
CA GLN A 215 1.67 -11.29 30.06
C GLN A 215 0.95 -10.59 28.90
N THR A 216 1.31 -10.90 27.65
CA THR A 216 0.64 -10.34 26.47
C THR A 216 -0.84 -10.74 26.39
N ILE A 217 -1.19 -11.99 26.70
CA ILE A 217 -2.60 -12.43 26.79
C ILE A 217 -3.37 -11.54 27.77
N TYR A 218 -2.82 -11.30 28.95
CA TYR A 218 -3.49 -10.49 29.96
C TYR A 218 -3.52 -9.00 29.62
N GLU A 219 -2.38 -8.43 29.25
CA GLU A 219 -2.23 -6.98 29.11
C GLU A 219 -2.92 -6.41 27.88
N ASP A 220 -2.87 -7.13 26.76
CA ASP A 220 -3.36 -6.66 25.47
C ASP A 220 -4.70 -7.31 25.10
N VAL A 221 -4.82 -8.64 25.19
CA VAL A 221 -6.00 -9.36 24.67
C VAL A 221 -7.17 -9.32 25.66
N ILE A 222 -6.96 -9.72 26.91
CA ILE A 222 -8.04 -9.84 27.91
C ILE A 222 -8.63 -8.50 28.27
N LYS A 223 -7.81 -7.45 28.43
CA LYS A 223 -8.31 -6.10 28.72
C LYS A 223 -9.21 -5.59 27.60
N GLU A 224 -8.82 -5.83 26.35
CA GLU A 224 -9.60 -5.41 25.20
C GLU A 224 -10.91 -6.19 25.08
N ILE A 225 -10.87 -7.52 25.25
CA ILE A 225 -12.08 -8.37 25.30
C ILE A 225 -13.07 -7.81 26.32
N LYS A 226 -12.62 -7.49 27.54
CA LYS A 226 -13.48 -6.95 28.60
C LYS A 226 -14.10 -5.60 28.23
N SER A 227 -13.38 -4.74 27.50
CA SER A 227 -13.89 -3.43 27.05
C SER A 227 -15.00 -3.57 25.98
N LEU A 228 -14.93 -4.67 25.21
CA LEU A 228 -15.84 -4.97 24.10
C LEU A 228 -17.04 -5.86 24.48
N LYS A 229 -17.01 -6.46 25.68
CA LYS A 229 -18.15 -7.23 26.20
C LYS A 229 -19.45 -6.41 26.16
N GLY A 230 -20.53 -7.08 25.75
CA GLY A 230 -21.84 -6.46 25.53
C GLY A 230 -22.01 -5.76 24.18
N LYS A 231 -20.94 -5.53 23.43
CA LYS A 231 -20.97 -5.04 22.04
C LYS A 231 -20.65 -6.15 21.03
N MET A 232 -19.84 -7.12 21.43
CA MET A 232 -19.38 -8.24 20.62
C MET A 232 -19.45 -9.53 21.43
N GLN A 233 -19.81 -10.64 20.78
CA GLN A 233 -19.75 -11.98 21.34
C GLN A 233 -18.41 -12.63 21.04
N PHE A 234 -17.80 -13.24 22.06
CA PHE A 234 -16.54 -13.96 21.93
C PHE A 234 -16.75 -15.45 22.21
N VAL A 235 -16.21 -16.30 21.33
CA VAL A 235 -16.17 -17.75 21.51
C VAL A 235 -14.72 -18.21 21.40
N PHE A 236 -14.17 -18.70 22.51
CA PHE A 236 -12.79 -19.17 22.56
C PHE A 236 -12.76 -20.68 22.79
N ALA A 237 -11.99 -21.39 21.97
CA ALA A 237 -11.49 -22.72 22.30
C ALA A 237 -10.06 -22.52 22.84
N THR A 238 -9.84 -22.84 24.11
CA THR A 238 -8.58 -22.52 24.80
C THR A 238 -8.25 -23.56 25.85
N HIS A 239 -6.95 -23.74 26.09
CA HIS A 239 -6.41 -24.50 27.22
C HIS A 239 -5.75 -23.60 28.28
N ASN A 240 -5.74 -22.28 28.06
CA ASN A 240 -5.15 -21.32 28.97
C ASN A 240 -6.19 -20.75 29.93
N ALA A 241 -6.07 -21.06 31.23
CA ALA A 241 -6.99 -20.62 32.28
C ALA A 241 -7.12 -19.09 32.39
N ASN A 242 -6.12 -18.32 31.95
CA ASN A 242 -6.20 -16.85 32.00
C ASN A 242 -7.38 -16.32 31.19
N ILE A 243 -7.73 -16.95 30.07
CA ILE A 243 -8.79 -16.46 29.18
C ILE A 243 -10.18 -16.60 29.81
N PRO A 244 -10.65 -17.79 30.24
CA PRO A 244 -11.96 -17.90 30.87
C PRO A 244 -12.02 -17.26 32.25
N VAL A 245 -10.92 -17.29 33.03
CA VAL A 245 -10.90 -16.78 34.41
C VAL A 245 -10.73 -15.27 34.45
N LEU A 246 -9.67 -14.72 33.85
CA LEU A 246 -9.40 -13.27 33.90
C LEU A 246 -10.22 -12.48 32.88
N GLY A 247 -10.62 -13.14 31.78
CA GLY A 247 -11.60 -12.63 30.83
C GLY A 247 -13.05 -12.70 31.32
N ASP A 248 -13.30 -13.21 32.54
CA ASP A 248 -14.59 -13.18 33.22
C ASP A 248 -15.71 -13.88 32.42
N SER A 249 -15.45 -15.10 31.93
CA SER A 249 -16.34 -15.76 30.97
C SER A 249 -17.74 -16.02 31.53
N GLU A 250 -18.77 -15.55 30.82
CA GLU A 250 -20.17 -15.74 31.16
C GLU A 250 -20.63 -17.20 30.94
N LYS A 251 -19.98 -17.89 30.00
CA LYS A 251 -20.34 -19.26 29.62
C LYS A 251 -19.10 -20.08 29.31
N ILE A 252 -18.94 -21.17 30.05
CA ILE A 252 -17.85 -22.11 29.91
C ILE A 252 -18.45 -23.47 29.55
N ILE A 253 -17.87 -24.09 28.53
CA ILE A 253 -18.19 -25.44 28.09
C ILE A 253 -16.91 -26.25 28.24
N SER A 254 -16.83 -27.09 29.26
CA SER A 254 -15.70 -28.01 29.43
C SER A 254 -16.00 -29.32 28.70
N CYS A 255 -14.98 -29.81 27.98
CA CYS A 255 -15.03 -31.06 27.25
C CYS A 255 -14.00 -32.03 27.83
N LYS A 256 -14.44 -33.24 28.15
CA LYS A 256 -13.58 -34.34 28.61
C LYS A 256 -13.72 -35.52 27.69
N TYR A 257 -12.59 -36.10 27.28
CA TYR A 257 -12.59 -37.33 26.50
C TYR A 257 -12.46 -38.53 27.43
N SER A 258 -13.47 -39.40 27.45
CA SER A 258 -13.52 -40.62 28.26
C SER A 258 -14.15 -41.75 27.45
N GLU A 259 -13.52 -42.92 27.42
CA GLU A 259 -14.05 -44.15 26.79
C GLU A 259 -14.67 -43.96 25.39
N SER A 260 -13.96 -43.23 24.51
CA SER A 260 -14.42 -42.92 23.14
C SER A 260 -15.68 -42.05 23.06
N LYS A 261 -16.02 -41.33 24.13
CA LYS A 261 -17.07 -40.31 24.18
C LYS A 261 -16.49 -38.98 24.65
N ILE A 262 -17.13 -37.90 24.21
CA ILE A 262 -16.87 -36.57 24.73
C ILE A 262 -17.97 -36.27 25.73
N GLU A 263 -17.59 -36.19 27.01
CA GLU A 263 -18.43 -35.67 28.06
C GLU A 263 -18.34 -34.14 28.04
N VAL A 264 -19.51 -33.49 28.05
CA VAL A 264 -19.61 -32.03 27.98
C VAL A 264 -20.31 -31.55 29.25
N HIS A 265 -19.72 -30.55 29.89
CA HIS A 265 -20.32 -29.87 31.03
C HIS A 265 -20.35 -28.36 30.76
N ASP A 266 -21.50 -27.74 30.95
CA ASP A 266 -21.70 -26.31 30.74
C ASP A 266 -22.02 -25.57 32.05
N GLY A 267 -21.50 -24.36 32.19
CA GLY A 267 -21.78 -23.53 33.36
C GLY A 267 -21.19 -22.13 33.24
N THR A 268 -21.28 -21.36 34.31
CA THR A 268 -20.67 -20.02 34.42
C THR A 268 -19.39 -20.09 35.24
N ILE A 269 -18.53 -19.06 35.17
CA ILE A 269 -17.30 -18.99 35.97
C ILE A 269 -17.56 -19.03 37.49
N ASP A 270 -18.75 -18.62 37.93
CA ASP A 270 -19.16 -18.60 39.35
C ASP A 270 -19.59 -19.96 39.91
N ASN A 271 -19.86 -20.96 39.04
CA ASN A 271 -20.33 -22.26 39.49
C ASN A 271 -19.16 -23.09 40.06
N PRO A 272 -19.23 -23.59 41.31
CA PRO A 272 -18.18 -24.42 41.90
C PRO A 272 -17.83 -25.67 41.08
N SER A 273 -18.82 -26.27 40.41
CA SER A 273 -18.58 -27.41 39.52
C SER A 273 -17.71 -27.01 38.32
N THR A 274 -18.02 -25.89 37.67
CA THR A 274 -17.23 -25.33 36.57
C THR A 274 -15.82 -24.91 37.02
N GLN A 275 -15.68 -24.30 38.19
CA GLN A 275 -14.36 -23.95 38.76
C GLN A 275 -13.50 -25.20 38.96
N LYS A 276 -14.09 -26.28 39.47
CA LYS A 276 -13.41 -27.56 39.62
C LYS A 276 -12.98 -28.15 38.27
N GLU A 277 -13.82 -28.04 37.25
CA GLU A 277 -13.49 -28.44 35.87
C GLU A 277 -12.28 -27.66 35.33
N ILE A 278 -12.28 -26.32 35.47
CA ILE A 278 -11.16 -25.47 35.04
C ILE A 278 -9.86 -25.87 35.73
N VAL A 279 -9.89 -26.00 37.06
CA VAL A 279 -8.70 -26.39 37.85
C VAL A 279 -8.19 -27.79 37.44
N THR A 280 -9.11 -28.72 37.20
CA THR A 280 -8.75 -30.09 36.82
C THR A 280 -8.13 -30.15 35.43
N ILE A 281 -8.72 -29.44 34.45
CA ILE A 281 -8.34 -29.52 33.04
C ILE A 281 -7.14 -28.61 32.73
N MET A 282 -7.19 -27.36 33.17
CA MET A 282 -6.23 -26.31 32.75
C MET A 282 -5.09 -26.09 33.75
N GLU A 283 -5.31 -26.38 35.04
CA GLU A 283 -4.31 -26.11 36.09
C GLU A 283 -3.60 -27.37 36.62
N GLY A 284 -3.84 -28.52 35.99
CA GLY A 284 -3.22 -29.80 36.35
C GLY A 284 -3.76 -30.42 37.63
N GLY A 285 -4.95 -30.02 38.08
CA GLY A 285 -5.61 -30.56 39.26
C GLY A 285 -5.47 -29.72 40.53
N GLU A 286 -6.31 -30.06 41.51
CA GLU A 286 -6.47 -29.30 42.75
C GLU A 286 -5.18 -29.26 43.60
N GLU A 287 -4.39 -30.33 43.61
CA GLU A 287 -3.09 -30.36 44.30
C GLU A 287 -2.10 -29.35 43.69
N ALA A 288 -1.95 -29.36 42.37
CA ALA A 288 -1.01 -28.48 41.66
C ALA A 288 -1.41 -27.00 41.79
N PHE A 289 -2.71 -26.71 41.73
CA PHE A 289 -3.27 -25.38 41.94
C PHE A 289 -3.00 -24.88 43.38
N ASN A 290 -3.37 -25.65 44.40
CA ASN A 290 -3.19 -25.26 45.80
C ASN A 290 -1.72 -25.08 46.16
N ARG A 291 -0.82 -25.94 45.63
CA ARG A 291 0.62 -25.80 45.83
C ARG A 291 1.15 -24.49 45.25
N ARG A 292 0.74 -24.11 44.04
CA ARG A 292 1.12 -22.82 43.43
C ARG A 292 0.58 -21.64 44.23
N LYS A 293 -0.70 -21.68 44.63
CA LYS A 293 -1.33 -20.66 45.47
C LYS A 293 -0.55 -20.44 46.77
N ASN A 294 -0.24 -21.50 47.50
CA ASN A 294 0.52 -21.42 48.75
C ASN A 294 1.91 -20.78 48.55
N ILE A 295 2.61 -21.12 47.47
CA ILE A 295 3.92 -20.52 47.13
C ILE A 295 3.77 -19.02 46.87
N TYR A 296 2.77 -18.60 46.10
CA TYR A 296 2.52 -17.18 45.81
C TYR A 296 2.09 -16.39 47.05
N GLU A 297 1.25 -16.97 47.92
CA GLU A 297 0.88 -16.36 49.21
C GLU A 297 2.12 -16.11 50.07
N LEU A 298 3.03 -17.10 50.18
CA LEU A 298 4.30 -16.94 50.89
C LEU A 298 5.20 -15.84 50.30
N TRP A 299 5.17 -15.63 48.98
CA TRP A 299 5.91 -14.53 48.34
C TRP A 299 5.28 -13.17 48.64
N SER A 300 3.94 -13.10 48.68
CA SER A 300 3.20 -11.85 48.95
C SER A 300 3.33 -11.38 50.40
N LEU A 301 3.49 -12.31 51.35
CA LEU A 301 3.67 -12.02 52.79
C LEU A 301 5.04 -11.41 53.14
N LYS A 302 5.98 -11.34 52.18
CA LYS A 302 7.33 -10.76 52.36
C LYS A 302 7.49 -9.34 51.79
N LYS A 303 6.40 -8.67 51.41
CA LYS A 303 6.35 -7.24 51.10
C LYS A 303 5.59 -6.49 52.19
#